data_AF-A0A349HV70-F1
#
_entry.id   AF-A0A349HV70-F1
#
_cell.length_a   1.000
_cell.length_b   1.000
_cell.length_c   1.000
_cell.angle_alpha   90.00
_cell.angle_beta   90.00
_cell.angle_gamma   90.00
#
_symmetry.space_group_name_H-M   'P 1'
#
loop_
_entity.id
_entity.type
_entity.pdbx_description
1 polymer ?
#
loop_
_entity_poly.entity_id
_entity_poly.type
_entity_poly.pdbx_seq_one_letter_code
_entity_poly.pdbx_strand_id
1 'polypeptide(L)'
;MNIDRTLNPNYNTVSRSPNFTGVKLANPDFKSARNIMLQLKRVGFDCLGHKTRYCNNETQDKIKMAKFVRENSSFGDKEYGVLFLPWSGEAYIMANPKDEHTIYRILKQYDDVSFNFLI
;
A
#
# COMPACT_ATOMS: atom_id res chain seq x y z
N MET A 1 52.75 23.33 2.56
CA MET A 1 51.29 23.18 2.34
C MET A 1 51.10 22.44 1.03
N ASN A 2 50.84 21.14 1.10
CA ASN A 2 50.48 20.33 -0.07
C ASN A 2 49.18 19.62 0.25
N ILE A 3 48.28 19.68 -0.73
CA ILE A 3 46.89 19.24 -0.70
C ILE A 3 46.90 17.72 -0.83
N ASP A 4 46.42 17.01 0.19
CA ASP A 4 46.06 15.61 0.05
C ASP A 4 44.56 15.49 -0.22
N ARG A 5 44.23 15.22 -1.48
CA ARG A 5 42.88 14.94 -1.97
C ARG A 5 42.54 13.50 -1.60
N THR A 6 41.97 13.28 -0.43
CA THR A 6 41.18 12.07 -0.17
C THR A 6 39.70 12.42 -0.24
N LEU A 7 39.19 12.36 -1.47
CA LEU A 7 37.76 12.24 -1.75
C LEU A 7 37.23 11.03 -0.97
N ASN A 8 36.47 11.27 0.09
CA ASN A 8 35.74 10.24 0.82
C ASN A 8 34.63 9.67 -0.08
N PRO A 9 34.74 8.43 -0.57
CA PRO A 9 33.72 7.81 -1.40
C PRO A 9 32.81 7.00 -0.48
N ASN A 10 31.91 7.68 0.21
CA ASN A 10 30.71 7.02 0.70
C ASN A 10 29.51 7.88 0.31
N TYR A 11 29.20 7.76 -0.97
CA TYR A 11 27.84 7.68 -1.46
C TYR A 11 27.01 6.77 -0.54
N ASN A 12 26.51 7.31 0.56
CA ASN A 12 25.17 6.96 1.00
C ASN A 12 24.25 7.60 -0.03
N THR A 13 24.19 6.96 -1.21
CA THR A 13 23.00 6.98 -2.05
C THR A 13 21.89 6.51 -1.15
N VAL A 14 21.25 7.46 -0.47
CA VAL A 14 19.90 7.30 0.01
C VAL A 14 19.05 7.20 -1.25
N SER A 15 19.10 6.04 -1.89
CA SER A 15 18.05 5.52 -2.74
C SER A 15 16.87 5.26 -1.81
N ARG A 16 16.21 6.34 -1.38
CA ARG A 16 14.91 6.27 -0.72
C ARG A 16 13.93 7.03 -1.59
N SER A 17 13.36 6.29 -2.54
CA SER A 17 12.10 6.65 -3.17
C SER A 17 11.45 5.40 -3.76
N PRO A 18 10.24 5.02 -3.31
CA PRO A 18 9.75 5.05 -1.95
C PRO A 18 9.39 3.63 -1.46
N ASN A 19 9.53 3.35 -0.15
CA ASN A 19 8.90 2.17 0.44
C ASN A 19 7.39 2.28 0.24
N PHE A 20 6.79 1.33 -0.49
CA PHE A 20 5.41 1.45 -0.96
C PHE A 20 4.47 0.47 -0.25
N THR A 21 3.34 0.98 0.24
CA THR A 21 2.63 0.43 1.42
C THR A 21 1.09 0.38 1.28
N GLY A 22 0.61 0.06 0.08
CA GLY A 22 -0.83 -0.08 -0.18
C GLY A 22 -1.61 1.23 -0.28
N VAL A 23 -2.87 1.15 -0.72
CA VAL A 23 -3.78 2.29 -0.89
C VAL A 23 -4.77 2.31 0.27
N LYS A 24 -4.75 3.36 1.10
CA LYS A 24 -5.72 3.53 2.19
C LYS A 24 -7.00 4.15 1.65
N LEU A 25 -8.12 3.55 2.02
CA LEU A 25 -9.44 4.10 1.78
C LEU A 25 -9.80 5.07 2.90
N ALA A 26 -10.27 6.29 2.59
CA ALA A 26 -10.59 7.28 3.61
C ALA A 26 -11.80 6.88 4.46
N ASN A 27 -12.85 6.34 3.84
CA ASN A 27 -14.07 5.91 4.51
C ASN A 27 -14.57 4.58 3.92
N PRO A 28 -14.10 3.43 4.44
CA PRO A 28 -14.54 2.13 3.94
C PRO A 28 -15.94 1.80 4.47
N ASP A 29 -16.96 2.41 3.90
CA ASP A 29 -18.33 1.87 3.99
C ASP A 29 -18.59 0.85 2.88
N PHE A 30 -19.67 0.08 3.02
CA PHE A 30 -20.00 -0.98 2.05
C PHE A 30 -20.20 -0.44 0.62
N LYS A 31 -20.76 0.76 0.47
CA LYS A 31 -21.06 1.36 -0.82
C LYS A 31 -19.77 1.84 -1.51
N SER A 32 -18.88 2.49 -0.77
CA SER A 32 -17.58 2.94 -1.24
C SER A 32 -16.70 1.76 -1.61
N ALA A 33 -16.63 0.73 -0.76
CA ALA A 33 -15.89 -0.50 -1.05
C ALA A 33 -16.41 -1.21 -2.32
N ARG A 34 -17.75 -1.32 -2.47
CA ARG A 34 -18.36 -1.90 -3.69
C ARG A 34 -18.01 -1.09 -4.93
N ASN A 35 -18.07 0.24 -4.86
CA ASN A 35 -17.74 1.11 -6.00
C ASN A 35 -16.27 0.95 -6.40
N ILE A 36 -15.35 0.96 -5.43
CA ILE A 36 -13.92 0.73 -5.65
C ILE A 36 -13.69 -0.62 -6.34
N MET A 37 -14.29 -1.70 -5.83
CA MET A 37 -14.18 -3.02 -6.45
C MET A 37 -14.71 -3.04 -7.89
N LEU A 38 -15.83 -2.36 -8.18
CA LEU A 38 -16.38 -2.26 -9.53
C LEU A 38 -15.45 -1.49 -10.47
N GLN A 39 -14.83 -0.40 -10.03
CA GLN A 39 -13.89 0.36 -10.86
C GLN A 39 -12.63 -0.44 -11.16
N LEU A 40 -12.09 -1.13 -10.16
CA LEU A 40 -10.94 -2.01 -10.34
C LEU A 40 -11.27 -3.19 -11.26
N LYS A 41 -12.45 -3.78 -11.14
CA LYS A 41 -12.89 -4.83 -12.07
C LYS A 41 -12.99 -4.33 -13.51
N ARG A 42 -13.49 -3.11 -13.74
CA ARG A 42 -13.63 -2.52 -15.09
C ARG A 42 -12.30 -2.33 -15.82
N VAL A 43 -11.23 -2.06 -15.09
CA VAL A 43 -9.88 -1.88 -15.67
C VAL A 43 -9.06 -3.18 -15.67
N GLY A 44 -9.69 -4.30 -15.31
CA GLY A 44 -9.13 -5.65 -15.38
C GLY A 44 -8.28 -6.05 -14.18
N PHE A 45 -8.54 -5.48 -12.99
CA PHE A 45 -7.96 -5.98 -11.75
C PHE A 45 -8.86 -7.05 -11.10
N ASP A 46 -8.23 -8.14 -10.68
CA ASP A 46 -8.88 -9.23 -9.98
C ASP A 46 -8.68 -9.13 -8.48
N CYS A 47 -9.78 -9.24 -7.74
CA CYS A 47 -9.77 -9.23 -6.28
C CYS A 47 -9.55 -10.65 -5.76
N LEU A 48 -8.42 -10.88 -5.08
CA LEU A 48 -8.10 -12.14 -4.41
C LEU A 48 -8.88 -12.35 -3.11
N GLY A 49 -9.80 -11.44 -2.81
CA GLY A 49 -10.58 -11.41 -1.58
C GLY A 49 -10.00 -10.50 -0.52
N HIS A 50 -10.64 -10.52 0.65
CA HIS A 50 -10.25 -9.74 1.80
C HIS A 50 -9.65 -10.65 2.86
N LYS A 51 -8.48 -10.30 3.38
CA LYS A 51 -7.95 -10.91 4.59
C LYS A 51 -8.31 -9.97 5.74
N THR A 52 -9.42 -10.26 6.42
CA THR A 52 -9.73 -9.59 7.70
C THR A 52 -8.69 -10.01 8.71
N ARG A 53 -7.96 -9.05 9.26
CA ARG A 53 -6.95 -9.29 10.28
C ARG A 53 -7.22 -8.37 11.46
N TYR A 54 -6.95 -8.91 12.63
CA TYR A 54 -7.07 -8.19 13.88
C TYR A 54 -5.67 -7.82 14.34
N CYS A 55 -5.46 -6.54 14.61
CA CYS A 55 -4.28 -6.02 15.30
C CYS A 55 -4.74 -4.95 16.29
N ASN A 56 -3.88 -4.59 17.24
CA ASN A 56 -4.13 -3.44 18.10
C ASN A 56 -4.27 -2.17 17.25
N ASN A 57 -4.98 -1.16 17.76
CA ASN A 57 -5.20 0.09 17.03
C ASN A 57 -3.94 1.00 16.97
N GLU A 58 -2.79 0.52 17.45
CA GLU A 58 -1.53 1.25 17.38
C GLU A 58 -0.94 1.22 15.97
N THR A 59 -0.42 2.36 15.51
CA THR A 59 0.19 2.50 14.18
C THR A 59 1.24 1.43 13.92
N GLN A 60 2.14 1.17 14.87
CA GLN A 60 3.21 0.17 14.72
C GLN A 60 2.69 -1.25 14.47
N ASP A 61 1.57 -1.63 15.09
CA ASP A 61 1.00 -2.96 14.91
C ASP A 61 0.28 -3.10 13.57
N LYS A 62 -0.32 -2.03 13.06
CA LYS A 62 -0.85 -1.97 11.69
C LYS A 62 0.26 -2.13 10.65
N ILE A 63 1.41 -1.48 10.89
CA ILE A 63 2.62 -1.60 10.05
C ILE A 63 3.12 -3.05 10.03
N LYS A 64 3.25 -3.69 11.20
CA LYS A 64 3.68 -5.10 11.29
C LYS A 64 2.71 -6.03 10.57
N MET A 65 1.40 -5.81 10.72
CA MET A 65 0.37 -6.61 10.05
C MET A 65 0.45 -6.44 8.52
N ALA A 66 0.63 -5.21 8.04
CA ALA A 66 0.77 -4.95 6.61
C ALA A 66 2.01 -5.64 6.02
N LYS A 67 3.16 -5.58 6.72
CA LYS A 67 4.38 -6.31 6.33
C LYS A 67 4.17 -7.81 6.30
N PHE A 68 3.55 -8.36 7.33
CA PHE A 68 3.23 -9.80 7.39
C PHE A 68 2.36 -10.23 6.19
N VAL A 69 1.30 -9.48 5.87
CA VAL A 69 0.43 -9.80 4.73
C VAL A 69 1.20 -9.73 3.42
N ARG A 70 2.07 -8.74 3.25
CA ARG A 70 2.92 -8.59 2.06
C ARG A 70 3.88 -9.76 1.88
N GLU A 71 4.57 -10.17 2.94
CA GLU A 71 5.56 -11.25 2.91
C GLU A 71 4.91 -12.63 2.70
N ASN A 72 3.64 -12.78 3.11
CA ASN A 72 2.91 -14.05 3.07
C ASN A 72 1.82 -14.10 1.99
N SER A 73 1.77 -13.11 1.09
CA SER A 73 0.82 -13.11 -0.02
C SER A 73 1.60 -12.91 -1.32
N SER A 74 1.38 -13.81 -2.27
CA SER A 74 1.81 -13.60 -3.66
C SER A 74 0.67 -12.92 -4.39
N PHE A 75 0.93 -11.75 -4.99
CA PHE A 75 0.00 -11.08 -5.89
C PHE A 75 0.49 -11.33 -7.32
N GLY A 76 -0.38 -11.84 -8.18
CA GLY A 76 -0.15 -11.91 -9.62
C GLY A 76 -0.30 -10.55 -10.30
N ASP A 77 -0.17 -10.56 -11.62
CA ASP A 77 -0.35 -9.36 -12.43
C ASP A 77 -1.79 -8.89 -12.38
N LYS A 78 -2.00 -7.62 -12.03
CA LYS A 78 -3.33 -7.03 -11.83
C LYS A 78 -4.18 -7.72 -10.76
N GLU A 79 -3.56 -8.38 -9.79
CA GLU A 79 -4.26 -8.92 -8.64
C GLU A 79 -4.10 -8.03 -7.42
N TYR A 80 -5.14 -7.90 -6.61
CA TYR A 80 -5.10 -7.19 -5.35
C TYR A 80 -5.86 -7.91 -4.24
N GLY A 81 -5.41 -7.70 -3.01
CA GLY A 81 -6.11 -8.08 -1.79
C GLY A 81 -6.50 -6.86 -0.97
N VAL A 82 -7.44 -7.05 -0.05
CA VAL A 82 -7.86 -6.01 0.90
C VAL A 82 -7.53 -6.43 2.32
N LEU A 83 -6.76 -5.61 3.03
CA LEU A 83 -6.55 -5.69 4.46
C LEU A 83 -7.57 -4.80 5.16
N PHE A 84 -8.51 -5.42 5.87
CA PHE A 84 -9.52 -4.71 6.65
C PHE A 84 -9.17 -4.74 8.14
N LEU A 85 -9.10 -3.55 8.76
CA LEU A 85 -8.81 -3.33 10.18
C LEU A 85 -10.08 -2.78 10.86
N PRO A 86 -10.99 -3.64 11.33
CA PRO A 86 -12.33 -3.23 11.77
C PRO A 86 -12.32 -2.26 12.97
N TRP A 87 -11.34 -2.39 13.87
CA TRP A 87 -11.24 -1.58 15.09
C TRP A 87 -10.79 -0.14 14.81
N SER A 88 -10.08 0.08 13.71
CA SER A 88 -9.64 1.41 13.29
C SER A 88 -10.54 2.00 12.21
N GLY A 89 -11.48 1.22 11.67
CA GLY A 89 -12.30 1.62 10.53
C GLY A 89 -11.46 1.83 9.26
N GLU A 90 -10.31 1.16 9.14
CA GLU A 90 -9.38 1.35 8.02
C GLU A 90 -9.38 0.15 7.08
N ALA A 91 -9.26 0.44 5.79
CA ALA A 91 -9.09 -0.57 4.76
C ALA A 91 -7.92 -0.18 3.86
N TYR A 92 -7.10 -1.18 3.52
CA TYR A 92 -5.91 -1.01 2.69
C TYR A 92 -5.98 -1.98 1.51
N ILE A 93 -5.79 -1.47 0.30
CA ILE A 93 -5.62 -2.29 -0.88
C ILE A 93 -4.13 -2.59 -1.05
N MET A 94 -3.81 -3.88 -1.19
CA MET A 94 -2.45 -4.38 -1.39
C MET A 94 -2.37 -5.14 -2.71
N ALA A 95 -1.38 -4.84 -3.53
CA ALA A 95 -1.11 -5.49 -4.81
C ALA A 95 0.40 -5.50 -5.07
N ASN A 96 0.85 -5.90 -6.25
CA ASN A 96 2.24 -5.65 -6.63
C ASN A 96 2.53 -4.14 -6.66
N PRO A 97 3.75 -3.67 -6.31
CA PRO A 97 4.05 -2.24 -6.23
C PRO A 97 3.73 -1.44 -7.52
N LYS A 98 3.94 -2.06 -8.70
CA LYS A 98 3.58 -1.47 -10.01
C LYS A 98 2.06 -1.24 -10.14
N ASP A 99 1.29 -2.16 -9.59
CA ASP A 99 -0.15 -2.24 -9.67
C ASP A 99 -0.80 -1.33 -8.64
N GLU A 100 -0.24 -1.22 -7.44
CA GLU A 100 -0.77 -0.33 -6.41
C GLU A 100 -0.68 1.16 -6.82
N HIS A 101 0.38 1.55 -7.53
CA HIS A 101 0.47 2.89 -8.13
C HIS A 101 -0.65 3.13 -9.14
N THR A 102 -0.97 2.11 -9.94
CA THR A 102 -2.02 2.16 -10.95
C THR A 102 -3.39 2.23 -10.29
N ILE A 103 -3.64 1.38 -9.30
CA ILE A 103 -4.84 1.36 -8.45
C ILE A 103 -5.06 2.74 -7.82
N TYR A 104 -4.05 3.32 -7.17
CA TYR A 104 -4.18 4.65 -6.56
C TYR A 104 -4.60 5.72 -7.58
N ARG A 105 -3.94 5.76 -8.75
CA ARG A 105 -4.27 6.74 -9.80
C ARG A 105 -5.72 6.63 -10.25
N ILE A 106 -6.23 5.40 -10.34
CA ILE A 106 -7.63 5.14 -10.68
C ILE A 106 -8.53 5.61 -9.54
N LEU A 107 -8.28 5.16 -8.31
CA LEU A 107 -9.17 5.43 -7.18
C LEU A 107 -9.24 6.91 -6.80
N LYS A 108 -8.14 7.66 -6.98
CA LYS A 108 -8.12 9.12 -6.76
C LYS A 108 -9.11 9.89 -7.64
N GLN A 109 -9.55 9.30 -8.75
CA GLN A 109 -10.56 9.92 -9.61
C GLN A 109 -12.00 9.75 -9.08
N TYR A 110 -12.23 8.83 -8.16
CA TYR A 110 -13.56 8.41 -7.72
C TYR A 110 -13.81 8.59 -6.23
N ASP A 111 -12.78 8.62 -5.40
CA ASP A 111 -12.89 8.67 -3.95
C ASP A 111 -11.70 9.42 -3.33
N ASP A 112 -11.87 9.86 -2.08
CA ASP A 112 -10.77 10.37 -1.27
C ASP A 112 -9.92 9.17 -0.83
N VAL A 113 -8.82 8.95 -1.53
CA VAL A 113 -7.84 7.91 -1.22
C VAL A 113 -6.51 8.55 -0.88
N SER A 114 -5.90 8.07 0.18
CA SER A 114 -4.55 8.49 0.56
C SER A 114 -3.57 7.38 0.24
N PHE A 115 -2.42 7.77 -0.28
CA PHE A 115 -1.24 6.96 -0.08
C PHE A 115 -0.91 6.99 1.40
N ASN A 116 -0.99 5.84 2.05
CA ASN A 116 -0.58 5.75 3.43
C ASN A 116 0.69 4.91 3.52
N PHE A 117 1.76 5.56 3.95
CA PHE A 117 3.02 4.91 4.23
C PHE A 117 2.89 4.24 5.60
N LEU A 118 2.34 3.02 5.65
CA LEU A 118 2.42 2.18 6.85
C LEU A 118 3.83 1.58 7.01
N ILE A 119 4.91 2.36 6.88
CA ILE A 119 6.27 2.06 7.38
C ILE A 119 6.96 3.37 7.73
#